data_AF-A0AAU4A2C4-F1
#
_entry.id   AF-A0AAU4A2C4-F1
#
_cell.length_a   1.000
_cell.length_b   1.000
_cell.length_c   1.000
_cell.angle_alpha   90.00
_cell.angle_beta   90.00
_cell.angle_gamma   90.00
#
_symmetry.space_group_name_H-M   'P 1'
#
loop_
_entity.id
_entity.type
_entity.pdbx_description
1 polymer ?
#
loop_
_entity_poly.entity_id
_entity_poly.type
_entity_poly.pdbx_seq_one_letter_code
_entity_poly.pdbx_strand_id
1 'polypeptide(L)'
;MKSPLRPQRARGAGTEQADANEQGWFVDEMGEEDSHSQEAYPAEQGGWATASVGAVANTVAVIRWTAWVLLVSGPLLGLLALVSQPTVTAAAPPTVLKSHGVQDQAGPAGFAALYVTAYVSAGQGTESSLSPYFPDVRDLTLSAKTGSQEAEQAAAVKVKQISGGYWSVTVAARIHAIGGSKKDGSAGDPGGEPDHPAGGTLRYFQVPVKEAASGALVAVALPAEVSAPDVGAPPELDYGLAAPAQSSDAAVKTLQGFLGAYLTGGSDDVDRYLSPQTHLSLISPAPYRQVQIVQLAEHGTDEPGSNWPAGRALPDRAQRQLLVTVDATGTDAQTRPLTYAIALKARAGRWDISSLDAAPGLKNAPATAGQEGETS
;
A
#
# COMPACT_ATOMS: atom_id res chain seq x y z
N MET A 1 -31.39 17.44 63.43
CA MET A 1 -30.62 18.57 63.98
C MET A 1 -30.40 19.62 62.89
N LYS A 2 -30.88 20.83 63.15
CA LYS A 2 -30.52 22.16 62.59
C LYS A 2 -29.68 22.26 61.30
N SER A 3 -30.29 22.79 60.24
CA SER A 3 -29.75 23.90 59.41
C SER A 3 -29.63 25.19 60.29
N PRO A 4 -28.87 26.29 59.98
CA PRO A 4 -28.86 26.98 58.66
C PRO A 4 -27.61 27.86 58.30
N LEU A 5 -27.75 28.64 57.20
CA LEU A 5 -27.14 29.97 56.85
C LEU A 5 -25.85 30.07 55.98
N ARG A 6 -26.08 30.46 54.71
CA ARG A 6 -25.54 31.61 53.90
C ARG A 6 -24.61 32.63 54.63
N PRO A 7 -24.02 33.63 53.91
CA PRO A 7 -23.20 33.66 52.67
C PRO A 7 -21.92 34.53 52.87
N GLN A 8 -21.01 34.67 51.90
CA GLN A 8 -20.14 35.88 51.85
C GLN A 8 -19.66 36.24 50.43
N ARG A 9 -19.86 37.52 50.08
CA ARG A 9 -19.25 38.28 48.98
C ARG A 9 -18.06 39.08 49.54
N ALA A 10 -16.99 39.19 48.75
CA ALA A 10 -16.04 40.32 48.67
C ALA A 10 -15.32 40.13 47.32
N ARG A 11 -15.18 41.04 46.34
CA ARG A 11 -15.05 42.50 46.17
C ARG A 11 -13.78 43.12 46.76
N GLY A 12 -12.78 43.28 45.87
CA GLY A 12 -11.63 44.20 45.88
C GLY A 12 -10.87 43.94 44.57
N ALA A 13 -10.82 44.79 43.54
CA ALA A 13 -10.35 46.17 43.42
C ALA A 13 -8.82 46.33 43.58
N GLY A 14 -8.16 46.73 42.48
CA GLY A 14 -7.05 47.68 42.56
C GLY A 14 -5.75 47.34 41.81
N THR A 15 -5.28 48.37 41.08
CA THR A 15 -3.92 48.67 40.57
C THR A 15 -3.48 47.92 39.31
N GLU A 16 -3.42 48.54 38.11
CA GLU A 16 -2.74 49.77 37.69
C GLU A 16 -1.22 49.64 37.75
N GLN A 17 -0.59 49.46 36.59
CA GLN A 17 0.78 49.91 36.37
C GLN A 17 1.00 50.26 34.89
N ALA A 18 1.34 51.53 34.70
CA ALA A 18 1.78 52.17 33.47
C ALA A 18 3.26 51.85 33.18
N ASP A 19 3.64 51.97 31.91
CA ASP A 19 4.77 52.76 31.38
C ASP A 19 4.94 52.38 29.90
N ALA A 20 4.63 53.26 28.96
CA ALA A 20 5.47 54.38 28.50
C ALA A 20 6.74 53.89 27.79
N ASN A 21 6.71 53.92 26.45
CA ASN A 21 7.90 54.23 25.66
C ASN A 21 7.49 54.99 24.40
N GLU A 22 7.71 56.30 24.47
CA GLU A 22 7.72 57.23 23.37
C GLU A 22 8.97 57.02 22.52
N GLN A 23 8.84 56.86 21.21
CA GLN A 23 9.87 57.33 20.27
C GLN A 23 9.15 57.93 19.06
N GLY A 24 9.17 59.27 18.99
CA GLY A 24 8.95 59.97 17.74
C GLY A 24 10.11 59.72 16.77
N TRP A 25 9.92 60.09 15.51
CA TRP A 25 10.63 61.20 14.86
C TRP A 25 10.22 61.26 13.39
N PHE A 26 9.99 62.50 12.96
CA PHE A 26 10.10 63.05 11.60
C PHE A 26 8.98 62.84 10.57
N VAL A 27 8.36 63.98 10.25
CA VAL A 27 7.53 64.29 9.08
C VAL A 27 8.29 65.34 8.24
N ASP A 28 8.04 65.27 6.93
CA ASP A 28 8.28 66.26 5.87
C ASP A 28 9.70 66.49 5.37
N GLU A 29 9.93 66.13 4.09
CA GLU A 29 10.27 67.14 3.07
C GLU A 29 9.79 66.66 1.69
N MET A 30 8.74 67.30 1.18
CA MET A 30 8.32 67.23 -0.23
C MET A 30 9.11 68.25 -1.05
N GLY A 31 9.64 67.81 -2.18
CA GLY A 31 10.19 68.66 -3.24
C GLY A 31 9.89 68.06 -4.61
N GLU A 32 8.87 68.65 -5.25
CA GLU A 32 8.66 68.78 -6.71
C GLU A 32 9.98 69.22 -7.42
N GLU A 33 10.29 69.00 -8.70
CA GLU A 33 9.48 68.99 -9.93
C GLU A 33 10.42 68.58 -11.11
N ASP A 34 9.84 67.91 -12.11
CA ASP A 34 10.05 68.04 -13.57
C ASP A 34 11.45 68.19 -14.23
N SER A 35 11.77 67.27 -15.15
CA SER A 35 11.56 67.47 -16.61
C SER A 35 12.51 66.67 -17.54
N HIS A 36 11.87 65.92 -18.45
CA HIS A 36 12.18 65.69 -19.87
C HIS A 36 13.63 65.56 -20.41
N SER A 37 13.96 64.32 -20.79
CA SER A 37 14.42 63.84 -22.12
C SER A 37 15.28 64.74 -23.03
N GLN A 38 16.51 64.30 -23.38
CA GLN A 38 16.91 64.06 -24.80
C GLN A 38 18.26 63.35 -24.97
N GLU A 39 18.33 62.66 -26.11
CA GLU A 39 19.32 61.73 -26.63
C GLU A 39 20.69 62.33 -27.03
N ALA A 40 21.59 61.38 -27.36
CA ALA A 40 22.64 61.44 -28.39
C ALA A 40 24.10 61.68 -27.95
N TYR A 41 24.86 60.58 -28.01
CA TYR A 41 26.32 60.46 -28.20
C TYR A 41 26.85 61.22 -29.44
N PRO A 42 28.16 61.20 -29.79
CA PRO A 42 29.41 61.07 -29.01
C PRO A 42 30.41 62.20 -29.39
N ALA A 43 31.56 62.28 -28.71
CA ALA A 43 32.74 62.94 -29.29
C ALA A 43 34.03 62.25 -28.85
N GLU A 44 34.66 61.60 -29.83
CA GLU A 44 36.05 61.17 -29.77
C GLU A 44 36.98 62.38 -29.73
N GLN A 45 38.11 62.25 -29.02
CA GLN A 45 39.33 62.95 -29.39
C GLN A 45 40.56 62.25 -28.81
N GLY A 46 41.33 61.65 -29.73
CA GLY A 46 42.68 61.18 -29.47
C GLY A 46 43.67 62.34 -29.32
N GLY A 47 44.75 62.10 -28.58
CA GLY A 47 45.83 63.06 -28.40
C GLY A 47 47.02 62.38 -27.74
N TRP A 48 48.07 62.18 -28.54
CA TRP A 48 49.29 61.44 -28.23
C TRP A 48 50.05 62.02 -27.04
N ALA A 49 50.22 61.23 -25.98
CA ALA A 49 51.23 61.46 -24.96
C ALA A 49 52.29 60.37 -25.06
N THR A 50 53.49 60.81 -25.45
CA THR A 50 54.72 60.06 -25.63
C THR A 50 55.08 59.24 -24.40
N ALA A 51 55.33 57.94 -24.62
CA ALA A 51 55.84 57.03 -23.61
C ALA A 51 57.18 57.52 -23.04
N SER A 52 57.25 57.68 -21.71
CA SER A 52 58.50 57.84 -20.99
C SER A 52 59.18 56.47 -20.83
N VAL A 53 60.50 56.46 -21.08
CA VAL A 53 61.37 55.29 -21.26
C VAL A 53 61.66 54.54 -19.94
N GLY A 54 60.78 54.60 -18.94
CA GLY A 54 60.91 53.90 -17.66
C GLY A 54 60.10 52.60 -17.54
N ALA A 55 59.10 52.39 -18.41
CA ALA A 55 58.12 51.31 -18.25
C ALA A 55 58.41 50.02 -19.05
N VAL A 56 59.53 49.94 -19.77
CA VAL A 56 59.86 48.82 -20.67
C VAL A 56 60.79 47.76 -20.08
N ALA A 57 61.21 47.87 -18.82
CA ALA A 57 62.03 46.83 -18.17
C ALA A 57 61.22 45.81 -17.34
N ASN A 58 60.05 46.18 -16.80
CA ASN A 58 59.27 45.28 -15.93
C ASN A 58 58.12 44.54 -16.63
N THR A 59 57.77 44.89 -17.86
CA THR A 59 56.66 44.26 -18.60
C THR A 59 57.01 42.87 -19.12
N VAL A 60 58.28 42.61 -19.44
CA VAL A 60 58.73 41.28 -19.90
C VAL A 60 58.78 40.26 -18.75
N ALA A 61 59.06 40.71 -17.52
CA ALA A 61 59.12 39.83 -16.35
C ALA A 61 57.72 39.34 -15.92
N VAL A 62 56.72 40.23 -15.93
CA VAL A 62 55.35 39.91 -15.52
C VAL A 62 54.67 38.99 -16.52
N ILE A 63 54.83 39.22 -17.84
CA ILE A 63 54.26 38.36 -18.89
C ILE A 63 54.86 36.94 -18.85
N ARG A 64 56.16 36.82 -18.54
CA ARG A 64 56.81 35.50 -18.42
C ARG A 64 56.26 34.73 -17.21
N TRP A 65 56.02 35.40 -16.09
CA TRP A 65 55.47 34.75 -14.90
C TRP A 65 54.01 34.32 -15.07
N THR A 66 53.15 35.13 -15.69
CA THR A 66 51.77 34.72 -15.99
C THR A 66 51.70 33.56 -16.98
N ALA A 67 52.60 33.51 -17.97
CA ALA A 67 52.70 32.38 -18.90
C ALA A 67 53.12 31.07 -18.20
N TRP A 68 54.06 31.13 -17.23
CA TRP A 68 54.44 29.95 -16.44
C TRP A 68 53.34 29.50 -15.47
N VAL A 69 52.58 30.43 -14.87
CA VAL A 69 51.44 30.10 -14.00
C VAL A 69 50.32 29.41 -14.79
N LEU A 70 50.01 29.86 -16.01
CA LEU A 70 49.01 29.19 -16.88
C LEU A 70 49.50 27.83 -17.42
N LEU A 71 50.80 27.68 -17.68
CA LEU A 71 51.36 26.42 -18.17
C LEU A 71 51.40 25.35 -17.07
N VAL A 72 51.57 25.74 -15.80
CA VAL A 72 51.58 24.84 -14.65
C VAL A 72 50.17 24.55 -14.11
N SER A 73 49.20 25.44 -14.31
CA SER A 73 47.81 25.20 -13.88
C SER A 73 47.12 24.08 -14.65
N GLY A 74 47.46 23.88 -15.94
CA GLY A 74 46.95 22.80 -16.78
C GLY A 74 47.23 21.38 -16.24
N PRO A 75 48.50 20.99 -15.99
CA PRO A 75 48.82 19.69 -15.43
C PRO A 75 48.38 19.56 -13.97
N LEU A 76 48.32 20.64 -13.18
CA LEU A 76 47.84 20.56 -11.79
C LEU A 76 46.33 20.31 -11.70
N LEU A 77 45.53 20.91 -12.58
CA LEU A 77 44.09 20.62 -12.71
C LEU A 77 43.84 19.24 -13.34
N GLY A 78 44.69 18.80 -14.28
CA GLY A 78 44.66 17.44 -14.82
C GLY A 78 45.00 16.37 -13.79
N LEU A 79 45.95 16.63 -12.89
CA LEU A 79 46.31 15.69 -11.81
C LEU A 79 45.21 15.60 -10.75
N LEU A 80 44.55 16.71 -10.41
CA LEU A 80 43.39 16.73 -9.49
C LEU A 80 42.17 16.00 -10.09
N ALA A 81 41.95 16.07 -11.40
CA ALA A 81 40.89 15.32 -12.08
C ALA A 81 41.12 13.79 -12.11
N LEU A 82 42.38 13.34 -12.07
CA LEU A 82 42.72 11.91 -11.97
C LEU A 82 42.53 11.34 -10.56
N VAL A 83 42.58 12.18 -9.52
CA VAL A 83 42.32 11.76 -8.13
C VAL A 83 40.83 11.82 -7.79
N SER A 84 40.04 12.63 -8.52
CA SER A 84 38.58 12.71 -8.40
C SER A 84 37.84 11.90 -9.46
N GLN A 85 38.34 10.71 -9.81
CA GLN A 85 37.46 9.77 -10.51
C GLN A 85 36.30 9.43 -9.58
N PRO A 86 35.03 9.60 -9.99
CA PRO A 86 33.95 8.95 -9.29
C PRO A 86 34.31 7.48 -9.29
N THR A 87 34.46 6.89 -8.10
CA THR A 87 34.42 5.44 -7.98
C THR A 87 33.13 5.04 -8.67
N VAL A 88 33.23 4.51 -9.89
CA VAL A 88 32.14 3.73 -10.45
C VAL A 88 32.09 2.58 -9.47
N THR A 89 31.21 2.69 -8.48
CA THR A 89 30.82 1.57 -7.65
C THR A 89 30.48 0.51 -8.67
N ALA A 90 31.37 -0.47 -8.80
CA ALA A 90 31.09 -1.65 -9.57
C ALA A 90 29.72 -2.06 -9.09
N ALA A 91 28.74 -2.06 -10.02
CA ALA A 91 27.40 -2.52 -9.70
C ALA A 91 27.63 -3.81 -8.92
N ALA A 92 27.21 -3.82 -7.65
CA ALA A 92 27.28 -5.02 -6.85
C ALA A 92 26.75 -6.12 -7.77
N PRO A 93 27.49 -7.24 -7.98
CA PRO A 93 26.99 -8.32 -8.82
C PRO A 93 25.56 -8.50 -8.35
N PRO A 94 24.55 -8.41 -9.25
CA PRO A 94 23.18 -8.24 -8.84
C PRO A 94 23.00 -9.22 -7.71
N THR A 95 22.83 -8.70 -6.49
CA THR A 95 22.37 -9.54 -5.42
C THR A 95 21.05 -9.91 -6.02
N VAL A 96 21.01 -11.10 -6.62
CA VAL A 96 19.81 -11.85 -6.80
C VAL A 96 19.37 -11.86 -5.36
N LEU A 97 18.49 -10.91 -5.04
CA LEU A 97 17.48 -11.16 -4.06
C LEU A 97 17.15 -12.59 -4.42
N LYS A 98 17.40 -13.50 -3.49
CA LYS A 98 16.46 -14.59 -3.40
C LYS A 98 15.16 -13.81 -3.32
N SER A 99 14.52 -13.57 -4.47
CA SER A 99 13.11 -13.68 -4.55
C SER A 99 12.91 -14.87 -3.64
N HIS A 100 12.29 -14.62 -2.50
CA HIS A 100 11.30 -15.56 -2.08
C HIS A 100 10.48 -15.66 -3.33
N GLY A 101 10.87 -16.60 -4.20
CA GLY A 101 10.14 -16.86 -5.39
C GLY A 101 8.75 -17.00 -4.84
N VAL A 102 7.79 -16.61 -5.63
CA VAL A 102 6.77 -17.60 -5.83
C VAL A 102 7.54 -18.88 -6.22
N GLN A 103 8.00 -19.65 -5.22
CA GLN A 103 8.37 -21.04 -5.37
C GLN A 103 7.18 -21.55 -6.13
N ASP A 104 7.44 -22.31 -7.19
CA ASP A 104 6.46 -22.82 -8.11
C ASP A 104 5.56 -23.86 -7.40
N GLN A 105 4.92 -23.43 -6.31
CA GLN A 105 3.99 -24.15 -5.45
C GLN A 105 2.78 -24.56 -6.28
N ALA A 106 2.53 -23.87 -7.40
CA ALA A 106 1.55 -24.25 -8.40
C ALA A 106 1.76 -25.67 -8.94
N GLY A 107 3.01 -26.19 -8.96
CA GLY A 107 3.33 -27.53 -9.47
C GLY A 107 2.53 -28.64 -8.77
N PRO A 108 2.92 -29.08 -7.56
CA PRO A 108 2.21 -30.15 -6.85
C PRO A 108 0.83 -29.73 -6.35
N ALA A 109 0.61 -28.44 -6.02
CA ALA A 109 -0.68 -27.95 -5.54
C ALA A 109 -1.75 -27.98 -6.63
N GLY A 110 -1.44 -27.45 -7.81
CA GLY A 110 -2.34 -27.42 -8.96
C GLY A 110 -2.61 -28.82 -9.50
N PHE A 111 -1.57 -29.65 -9.59
CA PHE A 111 -1.71 -31.07 -9.96
C PHE A 111 -2.69 -31.80 -9.03
N ALA A 112 -2.52 -31.67 -7.71
CA ALA A 112 -3.39 -32.32 -6.74
C ALA A 112 -4.84 -31.82 -6.82
N ALA A 113 -5.05 -30.51 -7.00
CA ALA A 113 -6.39 -29.94 -7.15
C ALA A 113 -7.11 -30.52 -8.38
N LEU A 114 -6.44 -30.57 -9.53
CA LEU A 114 -6.99 -31.17 -10.75
C LEU A 114 -7.28 -32.66 -10.61
N TYR A 115 -6.37 -33.40 -9.94
CA TYR A 115 -6.58 -34.81 -9.68
C TYR A 115 -7.80 -35.08 -8.79
N VAL A 116 -8.01 -34.28 -7.74
CA VAL A 116 -9.19 -34.40 -6.88
C VAL A 116 -10.48 -34.07 -7.64
N THR A 117 -10.48 -33.03 -8.48
CA THR A 117 -11.64 -32.74 -9.34
C THR A 117 -11.96 -33.93 -10.24
N ALA A 118 -10.95 -34.50 -10.91
CA ALA A 118 -11.14 -35.69 -11.75
C ALA A 118 -11.62 -36.91 -10.95
N TYR A 119 -11.07 -37.14 -9.76
CA TYR A 119 -11.43 -38.24 -8.87
C TYR A 119 -12.89 -38.16 -8.39
N VAL A 120 -13.36 -36.97 -7.99
CA VAL A 120 -14.74 -36.76 -7.54
C VAL A 120 -15.75 -36.99 -8.67
N SER A 121 -15.41 -36.56 -9.89
CA SER A 121 -16.26 -36.74 -11.06
C SER A 121 -16.20 -38.16 -11.65
N ALA A 122 -15.13 -38.91 -11.39
CA ALA A 122 -14.96 -40.27 -11.87
C ALA A 122 -15.94 -41.24 -11.17
N GLY A 123 -16.37 -42.24 -11.91
CA GLY A 123 -17.19 -43.33 -11.40
C GLY A 123 -16.95 -44.59 -12.22
N GLN A 124 -17.83 -45.57 -12.03
CA GLN A 124 -17.74 -46.86 -12.69
C GLN A 124 -17.72 -46.70 -14.21
N GLY A 125 -16.66 -47.18 -14.85
CA GLY A 125 -16.46 -47.12 -16.30
C GLY A 125 -15.78 -45.84 -16.82
N THR A 126 -15.46 -44.88 -15.94
CA THR A 126 -14.70 -43.66 -16.30
C THR A 126 -13.34 -43.56 -15.60
N GLU A 127 -12.83 -44.67 -15.07
CA GLU A 127 -11.54 -44.72 -14.36
C GLU A 127 -10.37 -44.25 -15.24
N SER A 128 -10.46 -44.45 -16.56
CA SER A 128 -9.47 -43.96 -17.52
C SER A 128 -9.20 -42.44 -17.45
N SER A 129 -10.17 -41.66 -16.96
CA SER A 129 -10.02 -40.21 -16.74
C SER A 129 -8.94 -39.85 -15.70
N LEU A 130 -8.59 -40.80 -14.81
CA LEU A 130 -7.56 -40.60 -13.79
C LEU A 130 -6.15 -40.94 -14.28
N SER A 131 -6.02 -41.61 -15.44
CA SER A 131 -4.72 -42.06 -15.97
C SER A 131 -3.67 -40.95 -16.18
N PRO A 132 -4.03 -39.68 -16.51
CA PRO A 132 -3.03 -38.61 -16.59
C PRO A 132 -2.38 -38.27 -15.24
N TYR A 133 -3.04 -38.59 -14.13
CA TYR A 133 -2.59 -38.27 -12.77
C TYR A 133 -2.07 -39.50 -12.03
N PHE A 134 -2.73 -40.64 -12.20
CA PHE A 134 -2.46 -41.90 -11.51
C PHE A 134 -2.33 -43.04 -12.53
N PRO A 135 -1.11 -43.33 -13.03
CA PRO A 135 -0.87 -44.34 -14.07
C PRO A 135 -1.30 -45.75 -13.69
N ASP A 136 -1.28 -46.08 -12.39
CA ASP A 136 -1.66 -47.38 -11.84
C ASP A 136 -3.19 -47.59 -11.77
N VAL A 137 -3.98 -46.75 -12.44
CA VAL A 137 -5.45 -46.86 -12.51
C VAL A 137 -5.96 -48.13 -13.21
N ARG A 138 -5.09 -48.87 -13.90
CA ARG A 138 -5.49 -50.06 -14.68
C ARG A 138 -6.14 -51.16 -13.85
N ASP A 139 -5.81 -51.22 -12.56
CA ASP A 139 -6.34 -52.21 -11.62
C ASP A 139 -7.41 -51.62 -10.67
N LEU A 140 -7.82 -50.36 -10.89
CA LEU A 140 -8.81 -49.67 -10.08
C LEU A 140 -10.23 -49.90 -10.62
N THR A 141 -11.13 -50.31 -9.75
CA THR A 141 -12.59 -50.30 -10.03
C THR A 141 -13.28 -49.32 -9.10
N LEU A 142 -13.92 -48.29 -9.66
CA LEU A 142 -14.74 -47.37 -8.87
C LEU A 142 -16.16 -47.91 -8.75
N SER A 143 -16.69 -47.94 -7.52
CA SER A 143 -18.08 -48.33 -7.27
C SER A 143 -19.05 -47.15 -7.30
N ALA A 144 -18.54 -45.92 -7.38
CA ALA A 144 -19.35 -44.72 -7.47
C ALA A 144 -20.08 -44.66 -8.81
N LYS A 145 -21.33 -44.19 -8.81
CA LYS A 145 -22.06 -43.94 -10.06
C LYS A 145 -21.40 -42.78 -10.80
N THR A 146 -21.01 -43.01 -12.06
CA THR A 146 -20.44 -41.96 -12.93
C THR A 146 -21.34 -40.74 -13.01
N GLY A 147 -20.75 -39.56 -12.81
CA GLY A 147 -21.47 -38.29 -12.84
C GLY A 147 -22.51 -38.14 -11.73
N SER A 148 -22.37 -38.85 -10.60
CA SER A 148 -23.20 -38.64 -9.41
C SER A 148 -22.74 -37.49 -8.52
N GLN A 149 -21.48 -37.08 -8.68
CA GLN A 149 -20.85 -35.98 -7.95
C GLN A 149 -19.96 -35.19 -8.89
N GLU A 150 -19.80 -33.91 -8.61
CA GLU A 150 -18.86 -33.02 -9.29
C GLU A 150 -18.25 -32.08 -8.26
N ALA A 151 -16.96 -31.82 -8.43
CA ALA A 151 -16.27 -30.78 -7.66
C ALA A 151 -16.40 -29.46 -8.42
N GLU A 152 -17.27 -28.58 -7.94
CA GLU A 152 -17.45 -27.22 -8.48
C GLU A 152 -16.16 -26.41 -8.36
N GLN A 153 -15.47 -26.57 -7.25
CA GLN A 153 -14.25 -25.85 -6.90
C GLN A 153 -13.32 -26.79 -6.15
N ALA A 154 -12.02 -26.76 -6.47
CA ALA A 154 -10.99 -27.44 -5.72
C ALA A 154 -9.74 -26.57 -5.59
N ALA A 155 -9.14 -26.52 -4.40
CA ALA A 155 -7.93 -25.75 -4.14
C ALA A 155 -7.05 -26.45 -3.10
N ALA A 156 -5.73 -26.43 -3.31
CA ALA A 156 -4.78 -26.88 -2.30
C ALA A 156 -4.76 -25.90 -1.12
N VAL A 157 -4.98 -26.42 0.09
CA VAL A 157 -4.98 -25.66 1.35
C VAL A 157 -3.74 -25.92 2.21
N LYS A 158 -2.96 -26.96 1.88
CA LYS A 158 -1.69 -27.27 2.53
C LYS A 158 -0.79 -28.07 1.60
N VAL A 159 0.48 -27.70 1.51
CA VAL A 159 1.51 -28.47 0.79
C VAL A 159 2.62 -28.79 1.78
N LYS A 160 2.88 -30.08 2.02
CA LYS A 160 3.98 -30.54 2.88
C LYS A 160 4.94 -31.39 2.07
N GLN A 161 6.16 -30.91 1.85
CA GLN A 161 7.21 -31.75 1.29
C GLN A 161 7.65 -32.79 2.31
N ILE A 162 7.53 -34.07 1.95
CA ILE A 162 7.94 -35.20 2.78
C ILE A 162 9.43 -35.50 2.52
N SER A 163 9.85 -35.42 1.27
CA SER A 163 11.25 -35.54 0.84
C SER A 163 11.46 -34.84 -0.51
N GLY A 164 12.70 -34.81 -1.02
CA GLY A 164 12.99 -34.22 -2.34
C GLY A 164 12.11 -34.81 -3.43
N GLY A 165 11.35 -33.95 -4.14
CA GLY A 165 10.42 -34.39 -5.18
C GLY A 165 9.19 -35.17 -4.68
N TYR A 166 8.85 -35.16 -3.38
CA TYR A 166 7.70 -35.88 -2.84
C TYR A 166 6.92 -35.06 -1.82
N TRP A 167 5.62 -34.89 -2.05
CA TRP A 167 4.74 -34.03 -1.29
C TRP A 167 3.47 -34.74 -0.85
N SER A 168 2.95 -34.32 0.29
CA SER A 168 1.57 -34.53 0.71
C SER A 168 0.82 -33.21 0.57
N VAL A 169 -0.17 -33.19 -0.33
CA VAL A 169 -1.00 -32.01 -0.58
C VAL A 169 -2.39 -32.23 -0.01
N THR A 170 -2.88 -31.32 0.82
CA THR A 170 -4.28 -31.30 1.24
C THR A 170 -5.06 -30.37 0.33
N VAL A 171 -6.13 -30.86 -0.28
CA VAL A 171 -7.02 -30.16 -1.21
C VAL A 171 -8.40 -30.03 -0.57
N ALA A 172 -8.94 -28.83 -0.55
CA ALA A 172 -10.36 -28.59 -0.25
C ALA A 172 -11.15 -28.65 -1.56
N ALA A 173 -12.26 -29.38 -1.58
CA ALA A 173 -13.15 -29.49 -2.73
C ALA A 173 -14.60 -29.23 -2.31
N ARG A 174 -15.29 -28.34 -3.03
CA ARG A 174 -16.73 -28.11 -2.90
C ARG A 174 -17.45 -29.05 -3.85
N ILE A 175 -18.15 -30.03 -3.30
CA ILE A 175 -18.78 -31.12 -4.06
C ILE A 175 -20.30 -30.98 -4.04
N HIS A 176 -20.93 -30.99 -5.21
CA HIS A 176 -22.37 -31.14 -5.36
C HIS A 176 -22.74 -32.50 -5.93
N ALA A 177 -23.90 -33.01 -5.52
CA ALA A 177 -24.46 -34.23 -6.11
C ALA A 177 -25.19 -33.88 -7.41
N ILE A 178 -24.84 -34.59 -8.49
CA ILE A 178 -25.53 -34.49 -9.78
C ILE A 178 -26.52 -35.67 -9.86
N GLY A 179 -27.80 -35.37 -10.05
CA GLY A 179 -28.84 -36.39 -10.23
C GLY A 179 -29.40 -37.00 -8.94
N GLY A 180 -29.15 -36.37 -7.79
CA GLY A 180 -30.04 -36.52 -6.63
C GLY A 180 -31.33 -35.79 -6.95
N SER A 181 -32.38 -36.53 -7.27
CA SER A 181 -33.74 -36.01 -7.41
C SER A 181 -34.02 -35.05 -6.26
N LYS A 182 -34.53 -33.85 -6.57
CA LYS A 182 -35.44 -33.18 -5.64
C LYS A 182 -36.42 -34.26 -5.21
N LYS A 183 -36.29 -34.78 -3.99
CA LYS A 183 -37.36 -35.54 -3.39
C LYS A 183 -38.48 -34.52 -3.23
N ASP A 184 -39.60 -34.86 -3.85
CA ASP A 184 -40.74 -34.01 -4.10
C ASP A 184 -41.10 -33.09 -2.95
N GLY A 185 -41.60 -31.91 -3.29
CA GLY A 185 -42.09 -30.93 -2.34
C GLY A 185 -42.98 -31.57 -1.30
N SER A 186 -42.51 -31.61 -0.05
CA SER A 186 -43.40 -31.73 1.09
C SER A 186 -43.94 -30.34 1.35
N ALA A 187 -45.12 -30.07 0.79
CA ALA A 187 -45.95 -28.98 1.27
C ALA A 187 -46.16 -29.14 2.78
N GLY A 188 -45.75 -28.11 3.54
CA GLY A 188 -46.24 -27.86 4.90
C GLY A 188 -45.44 -28.45 6.05
N ASP A 189 -44.43 -27.71 6.52
CA ASP A 189 -44.22 -27.50 7.95
C ASP A 189 -43.92 -26.01 8.19
N PRO A 190 -44.80 -25.23 8.84
CA PRO A 190 -44.56 -23.80 9.11
C PRO A 190 -43.51 -23.54 10.21
N GLY A 191 -42.86 -24.58 10.75
CA GLY A 191 -41.92 -24.48 11.88
C GLY A 191 -40.46 -24.85 11.58
N GLY A 192 -40.10 -25.17 10.34
CA GLY A 192 -38.75 -25.59 9.98
C GLY A 192 -37.76 -24.44 9.85
N GLU A 193 -36.65 -24.52 10.58
CA GLU A 193 -35.48 -23.64 10.47
C GLU A 193 -35.04 -23.46 9.00
N PRO A 194 -34.62 -22.25 8.57
CA PRO A 194 -34.46 -21.91 7.17
C PRO A 194 -33.56 -22.91 6.42
N ASP A 195 -34.06 -23.35 5.27
CA ASP A 195 -33.41 -24.20 4.28
C ASP A 195 -31.94 -23.80 4.11
N HIS A 196 -31.03 -24.76 4.35
CA HIS A 196 -29.62 -24.59 4.01
C HIS A 196 -29.51 -24.34 2.50
N PRO A 197 -28.69 -23.37 2.04
CA PRO A 197 -28.59 -23.09 0.63
C PRO A 197 -28.14 -24.36 -0.12
N ALA A 198 -28.71 -24.54 -1.31
CA ALA A 198 -28.40 -25.60 -2.27
C ALA A 198 -26.95 -25.50 -2.84
N GLY A 199 -25.96 -25.31 -1.98
CA GLY A 199 -24.54 -25.21 -2.30
C GLY A 199 -23.80 -26.50 -1.97
N GLY A 200 -22.76 -26.84 -2.74
CA GLY A 200 -21.97 -28.05 -2.54
C GLY A 200 -21.36 -28.16 -1.14
N THR A 201 -21.15 -29.40 -0.68
CA THR A 201 -20.50 -29.74 0.60
C THR A 201 -18.99 -29.59 0.46
N LEU A 202 -18.35 -28.89 1.41
CA LEU A 202 -16.90 -28.76 1.45
C LEU A 202 -16.25 -29.99 2.09
N ARG A 203 -15.35 -30.65 1.38
CA ARG A 203 -14.59 -31.83 1.81
C ARG A 203 -13.10 -31.63 1.61
N TYR A 204 -12.27 -32.38 2.32
CA TYR A 204 -10.83 -32.27 2.25
C TYR A 204 -10.19 -33.61 1.89
N PHE A 205 -9.24 -33.58 0.97
CA PHE A 205 -8.55 -34.77 0.48
C PHE A 205 -7.04 -34.59 0.62
N GLN A 206 -6.34 -35.63 1.06
CA GLN A 206 -4.90 -35.70 1.02
C GLN A 206 -4.46 -36.47 -0.23
N VAL A 207 -3.57 -35.86 -1.01
CA VAL A 207 -3.01 -36.39 -2.24
C VAL A 207 -1.49 -36.49 -2.10
N PRO A 208 -0.92 -37.70 -2.16
CA PRO A 208 0.52 -37.86 -2.21
C PRO A 208 1.00 -37.72 -3.66
N VAL A 209 1.89 -36.75 -3.91
CA VAL A 209 2.39 -36.37 -5.25
C VAL A 209 3.90 -36.56 -5.28
N LYS A 210 4.42 -37.18 -6.35
CA LYS A 210 5.85 -37.37 -6.59
C LYS A 210 6.26 -36.77 -7.93
N GLU A 211 7.45 -36.21 -7.99
CA GLU A 211 8.13 -35.82 -9.22
C GLU A 211 8.88 -37.03 -9.79
N ALA A 212 8.56 -37.38 -11.03
CA ALA A 212 9.27 -38.38 -11.81
C ALA A 212 10.62 -37.82 -12.31
N ALA A 213 11.51 -38.71 -12.76
CA ALA A 213 12.83 -38.31 -13.27
C ALA A 213 12.77 -37.35 -14.48
N SER A 214 11.63 -37.29 -15.18
CA SER A 214 11.38 -36.36 -16.28
C SER A 214 10.95 -34.96 -15.83
N GLY A 215 10.78 -34.72 -14.53
CA GLY A 215 10.15 -33.51 -13.97
C GLY A 215 8.61 -33.53 -13.99
N ALA A 216 8.00 -34.61 -14.49
CA ALA A 216 6.55 -34.76 -14.49
C ALA A 216 6.03 -35.12 -13.09
N LEU A 217 4.86 -34.60 -12.72
CA LEU A 217 4.21 -34.93 -11.46
C LEU A 217 3.28 -36.15 -11.62
N VAL A 218 3.26 -37.01 -10.62
CA VAL A 218 2.43 -38.21 -10.57
C VAL A 218 1.85 -38.39 -9.18
N ALA A 219 0.58 -38.77 -9.08
CA ALA A 219 -0.02 -39.22 -7.83
C ALA A 219 0.52 -40.62 -7.52
N VAL A 220 0.87 -40.89 -6.27
CA VAL A 220 1.34 -42.23 -5.86
C VAL A 220 0.25 -43.08 -5.22
N ALA A 221 -0.91 -42.49 -4.94
CA ALA A 221 -2.10 -43.17 -4.41
C ALA A 221 -3.37 -42.36 -4.73
N LEU A 222 -4.53 -43.00 -4.51
CA LEU A 222 -5.82 -42.31 -4.57
C LEU A 222 -5.95 -41.24 -3.48
N PRO A 223 -6.78 -40.20 -3.71
CA PRO A 223 -7.05 -39.20 -2.69
C PRO A 223 -7.71 -39.83 -1.45
N ALA A 224 -7.17 -39.54 -0.27
CA ALA A 224 -7.75 -39.95 1.02
C ALA A 224 -8.57 -38.80 1.63
N GLU A 225 -9.82 -39.03 2.02
CA GLU A 225 -10.62 -38.02 2.72
C GLU A 225 -10.07 -37.78 4.13
N VAL A 226 -9.86 -36.52 4.51
CA VAL A 226 -9.29 -36.08 5.79
C VAL A 226 -10.11 -34.95 6.40
N SER A 227 -9.88 -34.65 7.67
CA SER A 227 -10.49 -33.50 8.33
C SER A 227 -10.00 -32.15 7.75
N ALA A 228 -10.81 -31.11 7.94
CA ALA A 228 -10.41 -29.74 7.64
C ALA A 228 -9.11 -29.38 8.39
N PRO A 229 -8.18 -28.62 7.77
CA PRO A 229 -7.05 -28.04 8.48
C PRO A 229 -7.51 -27.14 9.63
N ASP A 230 -6.71 -27.06 10.69
CA ASP A 230 -7.00 -26.19 11.84
C ASP A 230 -7.03 -24.72 11.41
N VAL A 231 -8.02 -23.99 11.92
CA VAL A 231 -8.13 -22.53 11.76
C VAL A 231 -7.37 -21.88 12.91
N GLY A 232 -6.39 -21.04 12.59
CA GLY A 232 -5.62 -20.30 13.58
C GLY A 232 -6.44 -19.25 14.33
N ALA A 233 -5.97 -18.85 15.52
CA ALA A 233 -6.55 -17.71 16.23
C ALA A 233 -6.37 -16.42 15.41
N PRO A 234 -7.34 -15.48 15.46
CA PRO A 234 -7.22 -14.21 14.75
C PRO A 234 -6.02 -13.43 15.30
N PRO A 235 -5.18 -12.83 14.42
CA PRO A 235 -4.09 -12.00 14.87
C PRO A 235 -4.60 -10.66 15.42
N GLU A 236 -3.84 -10.07 16.33
CA GLU A 236 -4.16 -8.74 16.86
C GLU A 236 -3.64 -7.64 15.92
N LEU A 237 -4.54 -6.75 15.50
CA LEU A 237 -4.22 -5.64 14.61
C LEU A 237 -3.61 -4.47 15.39
N ASP A 238 -2.70 -3.73 14.77
CA ASP A 238 -2.01 -2.59 15.36
C ASP A 238 -2.79 -1.27 15.22
N TYR A 239 -4.07 -1.33 15.56
CA TYR A 239 -4.99 -0.20 15.56
C TYR A 239 -5.73 -0.18 16.91
N GLY A 240 -6.09 1.02 17.38
CA GLY A 240 -6.93 1.15 18.57
C GLY A 240 -8.39 0.77 18.29
N LEU A 241 -9.29 1.17 19.20
CA LEU A 241 -10.71 0.88 19.07
C LEU A 241 -11.34 1.52 17.83
N ALA A 242 -12.17 0.74 17.13
CA ALA A 242 -12.96 1.24 16.00
C ALA A 242 -14.10 2.13 16.52
N ALA A 243 -14.23 3.32 15.93
CA ALA A 243 -15.27 4.29 16.22
C ALA A 243 -16.06 4.68 14.96
N PRO A 244 -17.34 5.07 15.07
CA PRO A 244 -18.13 5.55 13.94
C PRO A 244 -17.48 6.76 13.25
N ALA A 245 -17.53 6.79 11.92
CA ALA A 245 -17.00 7.88 11.14
C ALA A 245 -17.74 9.19 11.44
N GLN A 246 -16.99 10.24 11.80
CA GLN A 246 -17.55 11.56 12.09
C GLN A 246 -17.40 12.48 10.88
N SER A 247 -18.51 13.05 10.40
CA SER A 247 -18.49 13.98 9.25
C SER A 247 -17.74 15.29 9.54
N SER A 248 -17.49 15.59 10.81
CA SER A 248 -16.66 16.72 11.26
C SER A 248 -15.16 16.47 11.06
N ASP A 249 -14.70 15.21 10.97
CA ASP A 249 -13.29 14.88 10.74
C ASP A 249 -12.92 15.16 9.27
N ALA A 250 -11.89 15.99 9.07
CA ALA A 250 -11.38 16.34 7.75
C ALA A 250 -10.85 15.10 6.99
N ALA A 251 -10.29 14.10 7.68
CA ALA A 251 -9.83 12.88 7.05
C ALA A 251 -10.99 12.07 6.48
N VAL A 252 -12.13 12.00 7.19
CA VAL A 252 -13.33 11.29 6.70
C VAL A 252 -13.81 11.91 5.39
N LYS A 253 -13.76 13.23 5.24
CA LYS A 253 -14.10 13.91 3.97
C LYS A 253 -13.14 13.54 2.84
N THR A 254 -11.83 13.56 3.09
CA THR A 254 -10.82 13.13 2.09
C THR A 254 -11.03 11.66 1.71
N LEU A 255 -11.21 10.78 2.69
CA LEU A 255 -11.44 9.36 2.47
C LEU A 255 -12.72 9.10 1.66
N GLN A 256 -13.79 9.83 1.95
CA GLN A 256 -15.08 9.68 1.26
C GLN A 256 -14.95 10.07 -0.22
N GLY A 257 -14.22 11.15 -0.50
CA GLY A 257 -13.92 11.56 -1.88
C GLY A 257 -13.01 10.56 -2.60
N PHE A 258 -11.93 10.13 -1.96
CA PHE A 258 -10.98 9.17 -2.50
C PHE A 258 -11.61 7.81 -2.81
N LEU A 259 -12.23 7.16 -1.81
CA LEU A 259 -12.84 5.83 -1.99
C LEU A 259 -14.07 5.90 -2.90
N GLY A 260 -14.80 7.02 -2.91
CA GLY A 260 -15.85 7.28 -3.89
C GLY A 260 -15.30 7.25 -5.32
N ALA A 261 -14.27 8.04 -5.62
CA ALA A 261 -13.62 8.04 -6.94
C ALA A 261 -13.02 6.67 -7.31
N TYR A 262 -12.28 6.07 -6.38
CA TYR A 262 -11.55 4.82 -6.59
C TYR A 262 -12.45 3.61 -6.87
N LEU A 263 -13.57 3.47 -6.14
CA LEU A 263 -14.44 2.29 -6.21
C LEU A 263 -15.60 2.43 -7.19
N THR A 264 -16.04 3.67 -7.48
CA THR A 264 -17.17 3.92 -8.39
C THR A 264 -16.74 4.32 -9.79
N GLY A 265 -15.45 4.60 -10.00
CA GLY A 265 -14.93 5.09 -11.28
C GLY A 265 -15.58 6.40 -11.73
N GLY A 266 -16.05 7.20 -10.77
CA GLY A 266 -16.73 8.47 -11.03
C GLY A 266 -15.83 9.49 -11.71
N SER A 267 -16.42 10.60 -12.17
CA SER A 267 -15.73 11.70 -12.86
C SER A 267 -14.75 12.49 -11.99
N ASP A 268 -14.70 12.22 -10.68
CA ASP A 268 -13.72 12.80 -9.79
C ASP A 268 -12.36 12.14 -10.02
N ASP A 269 -11.38 12.96 -10.39
CA ASP A 269 -10.00 12.52 -10.56
C ASP A 269 -9.44 12.03 -9.22
N VAL A 270 -9.13 10.74 -9.12
CA VAL A 270 -8.57 10.11 -7.90
C VAL A 270 -7.26 10.79 -7.49
N ASP A 271 -6.49 11.28 -8.45
CA ASP A 271 -5.16 11.86 -8.25
C ASP A 271 -5.21 13.10 -7.34
N ARG A 272 -6.35 13.80 -7.29
CA ARG A 272 -6.52 14.97 -6.42
C ARG A 272 -6.45 14.64 -4.93
N TYR A 273 -6.74 13.39 -4.57
CA TYR A 273 -6.71 12.91 -3.20
C TYR A 273 -5.36 12.29 -2.84
N LEU A 274 -4.53 11.96 -3.83
CA LEU A 274 -3.25 11.32 -3.62
C LEU A 274 -2.17 12.33 -3.22
N SER A 275 -1.20 11.85 -2.44
CA SER A 275 0.04 12.59 -2.21
C SER A 275 0.82 12.73 -3.52
N PRO A 276 1.66 13.75 -3.68
CA PRO A 276 2.54 13.85 -4.84
C PRO A 276 3.36 12.57 -5.03
N GLN A 277 3.51 12.13 -6.28
CA GLN A 277 4.23 10.90 -6.66
C GLN A 277 3.58 9.58 -6.20
N THR A 278 2.42 9.64 -5.54
CA THR A 278 1.59 8.45 -5.31
C THR A 278 0.71 8.23 -6.53
N HIS A 279 0.77 7.03 -7.09
CA HIS A 279 -0.07 6.61 -8.21
C HIS A 279 -0.86 5.37 -7.81
N LEU A 280 -2.12 5.32 -8.22
CA LEU A 280 -3.00 4.18 -7.98
C LEU A 280 -3.78 3.84 -9.24
N SER A 281 -3.72 2.58 -9.65
CA SER A 281 -4.54 2.10 -10.78
C SER A 281 -5.99 1.98 -10.36
N LEU A 282 -6.90 2.60 -11.13
CA LEU A 282 -8.34 2.49 -10.89
C LEU A 282 -8.86 1.08 -11.15
N ILE A 283 -9.92 0.71 -10.44
CA ILE A 283 -10.64 -0.55 -10.65
C ILE A 283 -11.47 -0.43 -11.92
N SER A 284 -11.23 -1.30 -12.90
CA SER A 284 -11.94 -1.29 -14.18
C SER A 284 -12.41 -2.71 -14.58
N PRO A 285 -13.71 -2.90 -14.89
CA PRO A 285 -14.79 -1.91 -14.76
C PRO A 285 -15.11 -1.59 -13.28
N ALA A 286 -15.63 -0.40 -13.01
CA ALA A 286 -15.96 0.00 -11.64
C ALA A 286 -17.09 -0.89 -11.06
N PRO A 287 -16.86 -1.59 -9.94
CA PRO A 287 -17.81 -2.58 -9.42
C PRO A 287 -18.95 -1.96 -8.59
N TYR A 288 -18.78 -0.73 -8.11
CA TYR A 288 -19.72 -0.09 -7.17
C TYR A 288 -20.34 1.20 -7.72
N ARG A 289 -21.51 1.55 -7.19
CA ARG A 289 -22.25 2.79 -7.49
C ARG A 289 -22.22 3.79 -6.34
N GLN A 290 -22.07 3.31 -5.11
CA GLN A 290 -22.04 4.14 -3.91
C GLN A 290 -21.07 3.55 -2.90
N VAL A 291 -20.42 4.44 -2.14
CA VAL A 291 -19.54 4.09 -1.02
C VAL A 291 -19.89 4.98 0.16
N GLN A 292 -19.94 4.41 1.35
CA GLN A 292 -20.13 5.14 2.60
C GLN A 292 -19.10 4.68 3.63
N ILE A 293 -18.40 5.63 4.26
CA ILE A 293 -17.52 5.30 5.39
C ILE A 293 -18.37 5.08 6.65
N VAL A 294 -18.17 3.93 7.29
CA VAL A 294 -18.95 3.50 8.47
C VAL A 294 -18.13 3.72 9.74
N GLN A 295 -16.90 3.21 9.77
CA GLN A 295 -16.04 3.24 10.95
C GLN A 295 -14.58 3.48 10.59
N LEU A 296 -13.83 3.98 11.56
CA LEU A 296 -12.38 4.10 11.52
C LEU A 296 -11.79 3.54 12.81
N ALA A 297 -10.64 2.88 12.71
CA ALA A 297 -9.72 2.69 13.81
C ALA A 297 -8.39 3.37 13.44
N GLU A 298 -7.68 3.91 14.43
CA GLU A 298 -6.44 4.66 14.20
C GLU A 298 -5.28 4.01 14.96
N HIS A 299 -4.12 3.96 14.32
CA HIS A 299 -2.92 3.46 14.96
C HIS A 299 -2.52 4.36 16.15
N GLY A 300 -2.17 3.74 17.28
CA GLY A 300 -1.66 4.45 18.46
C GLY A 300 -2.70 5.22 19.30
N THR A 301 -4.00 5.12 19.00
CA THR A 301 -5.08 5.76 19.79
C THR A 301 -6.39 5.00 19.71
N ASP A 302 -7.13 4.95 20.81
CA ASP A 302 -8.49 4.36 20.88
C ASP A 302 -9.60 5.37 20.53
N GLU A 303 -9.23 6.63 20.30
CA GLU A 303 -10.14 7.70 19.91
C GLU A 303 -9.70 8.29 18.55
N PRO A 304 -10.12 7.69 17.42
CA PRO A 304 -9.76 8.16 16.09
C PRO A 304 -10.08 9.64 15.89
N GLY A 305 -9.12 10.41 15.38
CA GLY A 305 -9.26 11.84 15.11
C GLY A 305 -9.16 12.77 16.33
N SER A 306 -9.01 12.24 17.56
CA SER A 306 -8.89 13.07 18.77
C SER A 306 -7.68 14.02 18.74
N ASN A 307 -6.59 13.59 18.11
CA ASN A 307 -5.38 14.40 17.90
C ASN A 307 -5.57 15.53 16.87
N TRP A 308 -6.67 15.51 16.09
CA TRP A 308 -6.92 16.41 14.97
C TRP A 308 -8.33 17.03 15.03
N PRO A 309 -8.63 17.83 16.08
CA PRO A 309 -9.99 18.35 16.29
C PRO A 309 -10.42 19.29 15.16
N ALA A 310 -11.72 19.22 14.84
CA ALA A 310 -12.33 20.07 13.81
C ALA A 310 -12.12 21.56 14.11
N GLY A 311 -11.84 22.35 13.07
CA GLY A 311 -11.63 23.79 13.17
C GLY A 311 -10.21 24.22 13.58
N ARG A 312 -9.31 23.29 13.91
CA ARG A 312 -7.88 23.58 14.07
C ARG A 312 -7.15 23.44 12.73
N ALA A 313 -6.18 24.33 12.48
CA ALA A 313 -5.28 24.20 11.34
C ALA A 313 -4.50 22.88 11.42
N LEU A 314 -4.48 22.14 10.31
CA LEU A 314 -3.77 20.87 10.22
C LEU A 314 -2.27 21.14 9.98
N PRO A 315 -1.36 20.68 10.87
CA PRO A 315 0.07 20.86 10.69
C PRO A 315 0.56 20.17 9.43
N ASP A 316 1.46 20.81 8.70
CA ASP A 316 2.13 20.17 7.58
C ASP A 316 2.90 18.92 8.04
N ARG A 317 2.86 17.89 7.21
CA ARG A 317 3.49 16.57 7.47
C ARG A 317 2.91 15.81 8.66
N ALA A 318 1.78 16.24 9.24
CA ALA A 318 0.99 15.37 10.10
C ALA A 318 0.67 14.05 9.38
N GLN A 319 0.61 12.95 10.11
CA GLN A 319 0.38 11.61 9.56
C GLN A 319 -0.71 10.89 10.35
N ARG A 320 -1.45 10.03 9.66
CA ARG A 320 -2.41 9.09 10.27
C ARG A 320 -2.30 7.76 9.56
N GLN A 321 -2.45 6.68 10.31
CA GLN A 321 -2.62 5.34 9.76
C GLN A 321 -3.97 4.82 10.25
N LEU A 322 -4.85 4.51 9.31
CA LEU A 322 -6.25 4.26 9.56
C LEU A 322 -6.65 2.90 9.01
N LEU A 323 -7.43 2.16 9.79
CA LEU A 323 -8.20 1.03 9.30
C LEU A 323 -9.63 1.53 9.08
N VAL A 324 -10.06 1.56 7.83
CA VAL A 324 -11.32 2.18 7.40
C VAL A 324 -12.29 1.11 6.96
N THR A 325 -13.45 1.06 7.59
CA THR A 325 -14.57 0.20 7.18
C THR A 325 -15.56 1.02 6.35
N VAL A 326 -15.86 0.54 5.16
CA VAL A 326 -16.84 1.16 4.26
C VAL A 326 -17.92 0.18 3.85
N ASP A 327 -19.12 0.68 3.64
CA ASP A 327 -20.18 -0.02 2.94
C ASP A 327 -20.17 0.41 1.47
N ALA A 328 -19.97 -0.55 0.56
CA ALA A 328 -19.97 -0.32 -0.87
C ALA A 328 -21.18 -1.01 -1.51
N THR A 329 -22.00 -0.24 -2.23
CA THR A 329 -23.20 -0.75 -2.91
C THR A 329 -22.91 -0.98 -4.39
N GLY A 330 -23.06 -2.23 -4.82
CA GLY A 330 -22.80 -2.70 -6.18
C GLY A 330 -23.86 -2.25 -7.20
N THR A 331 -23.59 -2.52 -8.47
CA THR A 331 -24.59 -2.32 -9.56
C THR A 331 -25.82 -3.20 -9.43
N ASP A 332 -25.71 -4.30 -8.69
CA ASP A 332 -26.76 -5.24 -8.31
C ASP A 332 -27.57 -4.80 -7.07
N ALA A 333 -27.34 -3.57 -6.61
CA ALA A 333 -27.89 -2.99 -5.38
C ALA A 333 -27.55 -3.78 -4.10
N GLN A 334 -26.55 -4.67 -4.15
CA GLN A 334 -26.07 -5.37 -2.96
C GLN A 334 -25.01 -4.52 -2.26
N THR A 335 -25.16 -4.35 -0.95
CA THR A 335 -24.15 -3.70 -0.11
C THR A 335 -23.19 -4.74 0.43
N ARG A 336 -21.89 -4.42 0.39
CA ARG A 336 -20.80 -5.24 0.93
C ARG A 336 -19.91 -4.37 1.82
N PRO A 337 -19.59 -4.82 3.04
CA PRO A 337 -18.58 -4.17 3.84
C PRO A 337 -17.20 -4.45 3.26
N LEU A 338 -16.35 -3.44 3.17
CA LEU A 338 -14.96 -3.51 2.76
C LEU A 338 -14.09 -2.86 3.83
N THR A 339 -12.83 -3.28 3.92
CA THR A 339 -11.88 -2.75 4.90
C THR A 339 -10.58 -2.38 4.21
N TYR A 340 -10.08 -1.18 4.50
CA TYR A 340 -8.86 -0.64 3.90
C TYR A 340 -7.91 -0.14 4.98
N ALA A 341 -6.64 -0.51 4.88
CA ALA A 341 -5.55 0.13 5.63
C ALA A 341 -5.02 1.30 4.79
N ILE A 342 -5.12 2.52 5.31
CA ILE A 342 -4.83 3.76 4.59
C ILE A 342 -3.93 4.64 5.43
N ALA A 343 -2.80 5.08 4.85
CA ALA A 343 -1.98 6.14 5.42
C ALA A 343 -2.34 7.48 4.81
N LEU A 344 -2.45 8.50 5.67
CA LEU A 344 -2.68 9.89 5.30
C LEU A 344 -1.47 10.74 5.66
N LYS A 345 -1.19 11.74 4.82
CA LYS A 345 -0.23 12.79 5.10
C LYS A 345 -0.85 14.17 4.88
N ALA A 346 -0.62 15.08 5.82
CA ALA A 346 -1.09 16.44 5.71
C ALA A 346 -0.16 17.29 4.85
N ARG A 347 -0.76 18.11 3.98
CA ARG A 347 -0.06 19.08 3.14
C ARG A 347 -0.98 20.26 2.88
N ALA A 348 -0.49 21.48 3.07
CA ALA A 348 -1.24 22.71 2.77
C ALA A 348 -2.63 22.74 3.44
N GLY A 349 -2.70 22.27 4.69
CA GLY A 349 -3.93 22.25 5.49
C GLY A 349 -4.96 21.19 5.10
N ARG A 350 -4.64 20.26 4.20
CA ARG A 350 -5.52 19.13 3.80
C ARG A 350 -4.83 17.79 3.98
N TRP A 351 -5.63 16.74 4.13
CA TRP A 351 -5.16 15.35 4.08
C TRP A 351 -5.05 14.87 2.64
N ASP A 352 -3.94 14.23 2.34
CA ASP A 352 -3.68 13.47 1.11
C ASP A 352 -3.46 11.99 1.47
N ILE A 353 -3.92 11.08 0.61
CA ILE A 353 -3.65 9.64 0.72
C ILE A 353 -2.20 9.39 0.35
N SER A 354 -1.40 8.87 1.27
CA SER A 354 0.01 8.51 0.99
C SER A 354 0.17 7.04 0.62
N SER A 355 -0.66 6.15 1.16
CA SER A 355 -0.69 4.73 0.79
C SER A 355 -2.07 4.10 0.96
N LEU A 356 -2.30 3.04 0.18
CA LEU A 356 -3.37 2.06 0.35
C LEU A 356 -2.68 0.71 0.56
N ASP A 357 -2.60 0.26 1.80
CA ASP A 357 -1.76 -0.88 2.16
C ASP A 357 -2.48 -2.20 1.84
N ALA A 358 -1.72 -3.19 1.36
CA ALA A 358 -2.27 -4.50 0.97
C ALA A 358 -2.77 -5.33 2.16
N ALA A 359 -2.33 -5.00 3.38
CA ALA A 359 -2.76 -5.64 4.61
C ALA A 359 -2.68 -4.65 5.78
N PRO A 360 -3.56 -4.77 6.80
CA PRO A 360 -3.46 -4.00 8.03
C PRO A 360 -2.21 -4.39 8.83
N GLY A 361 -1.66 -3.43 9.57
CA GLY A 361 -0.57 -3.67 10.53
C GLY A 361 -0.98 -4.65 11.64
N LEU A 362 -0.02 -5.46 12.10
CA LEU A 362 -0.18 -6.41 13.21
C LEU A 362 0.69 -5.97 14.38
N LYS A 363 0.19 -6.05 15.62
CA LYS A 363 0.93 -5.59 16.82
C LYS A 363 2.27 -6.30 17.03
N ASN A 364 2.37 -7.54 16.58
CA ASN A 364 3.55 -8.39 16.73
C ASN A 364 4.06 -8.90 15.38
N ALA A 365 3.99 -8.09 14.32
CA ALA A 365 4.56 -8.48 13.04
C ALA A 365 6.05 -8.85 13.25
N PRO A 366 6.52 -10.03 12.79
CA PRO A 366 7.96 -10.26 12.75
C PRO A 366 8.58 -9.14 11.92
N ALA A 367 9.62 -8.50 12.46
CA ALA A 367 10.27 -7.37 11.79
C ALA A 367 10.54 -7.75 10.33
N THR A 368 9.87 -7.06 9.41
CA THR A 368 10.20 -7.16 7.99
C THR A 368 11.67 -6.80 7.88
N ALA A 369 12.50 -7.77 7.44
CA ALA A 369 13.89 -7.53 7.09
C ALA A 369 13.93 -6.49 5.95
N GLY A 370 14.03 -5.23 6.33
CA GLY A 370 13.88 -4.08 5.44
C GLY A 370 14.06 -2.74 6.14
N GLN A 371 14.77 -2.70 7.27
CA GLN A 371 15.36 -1.50 7.85
C GLN A 371 16.68 -1.89 8.53
N GLU A 372 17.64 -2.37 7.75
CA GLU A 372 19.05 -2.36 8.15
C GLU A 372 19.73 -1.21 7.41
N GLY A 373 20.28 -0.25 8.16
CA GLY A 373 21.34 0.61 7.66
C GLY A 373 21.14 2.12 7.76
N GLU A 374 20.85 2.66 8.95
CA GLU A 374 21.26 4.04 9.27
C GLU A 374 21.88 4.08 10.68
N THR A 375 23.11 3.56 10.78
CA THR A 375 24.09 3.92 11.81
C THR A 375 25.48 3.82 11.20
N SER A 376 26.02 4.94 10.73
CA SER A 376 27.40 5.38 10.92
C SER A 376 27.59 6.77 10.33
#